data_AF-A0A8T3WCT0-F1
#
_entry.id   AF-A0A8T3WCT0-F1
#
_cell.length_a   1.000
_cell.length_b   1.000
_cell.length_c   1.000
_cell.angle_alpha   90.00
_cell.angle_beta   90.00
_cell.angle_gamma   90.00
#
_symmetry.space_group_name_H-M   'P 1'
#
loop_
_entity.id
_entity.type
_entity.pdbx_description
1 polymer ?
#
loop_
_entity_poly.entity_id
_entity_poly.type
_entity_poly.pdbx_seq_one_letter_code
_entity_poly.pdbx_strand_id
1 'polypeptide(L)' 'MDIEKSLKEYGLSENEVKIYLTLIKAGESTVQIIAKNAGLPRTTVYHILDKLLDKSLVGF' A
#
# COMPACT_ATOMS: atom_id res chain seq x y z
N MET A 1 17.10 6.01 8.75
CA MET A 1 15.67 6.14 9.08
C MET A 1 14.93 5.10 8.27
N ASP A 2 14.46 4.03 8.91
CA ASP A 2 13.72 2.96 8.25
C ASP A 2 12.28 3.40 8.01
N ILE A 3 11.95 3.78 6.77
CA ILE A 3 10.61 4.23 6.36
C ILE A 3 9.54 3.20 6.73
N GLU A 4 9.85 1.91 6.61
CA GLU A 4 8.97 0.82 7.02
C GLU A 4 8.62 0.86 8.50
N LYS A 5 9.60 1.22 9.35
CA LYS A 5 9.40 1.29 10.79
C LYS A 5 8.54 2.50 11.18
N SER A 6 8.78 3.65 10.56
CA SER A 6 7.94 4.84 10.74
C SER A 6 6.49 4.60 10.33
N LEU A 7 6.25 3.89 9.21
CA LEU A 7 4.90 3.57 8.76
C LEU A 7 4.21 2.56 9.69
N LYS A 8 4.95 1.57 10.22
CA LYS A 8 4.43 0.66 11.25
C LYS A 8 4.06 1.40 12.54
N GLU A 9 4.89 2.33 12.99
CA GLU A 9 4.61 3.18 14.16
C GLU A 9 3.43 4.15 13.93
N TYR A 10 3.20 4.56 12.68
CA TYR A 10 2.00 5.30 12.27
C TYR A 10 0.72 4.43 12.27
N GLY A 11 0.85 3.13 12.56
CA GLY A 11 -0.26 2.19 12.65
C GLY A 11 -0.61 1.48 11.35
N LEU A 12 0.30 1.44 10.37
CA LEU A 12 0.15 0.58 9.19
C LEU A 12 0.61 -0.85 9.52
N SER A 13 -0.17 -1.82 9.09
CA SER A 13 0.23 -3.23 9.07
C SER A 13 1.31 -3.49 8.02
N GLU A 14 2.01 -4.61 8.14
CA GLU A 14 3.05 -5.02 7.18
C GLU A 14 2.58 -5.04 5.73
N ASN A 15 1.34 -5.49 5.50
CA ASN A 15 0.76 -5.53 4.16
C ASN A 15 0.46 -4.13 3.63
N GLU A 16 -0.01 -3.21 4.50
CA GLU A 16 -0.24 -1.81 4.14
C GLU A 16 1.07 -1.12 3.78
N VAL A 17 2.12 -1.32 4.58
CA VAL A 17 3.47 -0.78 4.30
C VAL A 17 4.00 -1.33 2.97
N LYS A 18 3.87 -2.63 2.72
CA LYS A 18 4.33 -3.26 1.48
C LYS A 18 3.61 -2.70 0.26
N ILE A 19 2.28 -2.58 0.30
CA ILE A 19 1.50 -2.02 -0.80
C ILE A 19 1.83 -0.54 -0.99
N TYR A 20 1.87 0.24 0.07
CA TYR A 20 2.19 1.66 0.03
C TYR A 20 3.56 1.93 -0.61
N LEU A 21 4.59 1.19 -0.20
CA LEU A 21 5.92 1.29 -0.81
C LEU A 21 5.94 0.80 -2.26
N THR A 22 5.15 -0.22 -2.59
CA THR A 22 5.03 -0.71 -3.97
C THR A 22 4.38 0.36 -4.86
N LEU A 23 3.35 1.06 -4.38
CA LEU A 23 2.73 2.20 -5.07
C LEU A 23 3.72 3.33 -5.29
N ILE A 24 4.45 3.74 -4.25
CA ILE A 24 5.44 4.82 -4.37
C ILE A 24 6.53 4.46 -5.38
N LYS A 25 7.00 3.21 -5.39
CA LYS A 25 8.03 2.75 -6.34
C LYS A 25 7.51 2.58 -7.77
N ALA A 26 6.28 2.11 -7.93
CA ALA A 26 5.68 1.85 -9.23
C ALA A 26 5.04 3.10 -9.87
N GLY A 27 4.77 4.14 -9.07
CA GLY A 27 4.03 5.32 -9.52
C GLY A 27 2.57 5.01 -9.83
N GLU A 28 2.03 5.66 -10.86
CA GLU A 28 0.68 5.41 -11.34
C GLU A 28 0.60 3.97 -11.90
N SER A 29 -0.13 3.11 -11.20
CA SER A 29 -0.22 1.69 -11.54
C SER A 29 -1.60 1.17 -11.21
N THR A 30 -2.06 0.22 -12.01
CA THR A 30 -3.37 -0.40 -11.79
C THR A 30 -3.33 -1.35 -10.60
N VAL A 31 -4.46 -1.51 -9.91
CA VAL A 31 -4.65 -2.44 -8.79
C VAL A 31 -4.20 -3.86 -9.16
N GLN A 32 -4.37 -4.25 -10.42
CA GLN A 32 -3.94 -5.55 -10.92
C GLN A 32 -2.42 -5.73 -10.91
N ILE A 33 -1.66 -4.69 -11.30
CA ILE A 33 -0.19 -4.69 -11.27
C ILE A 33 0.28 -4.66 -9.82
N ILE A 34 -0.34 -3.84 -8.97
CA ILE A 34 -0.02 -3.73 -7.54
C ILE A 34 -0.23 -5.07 -6.84
N ALA A 35 -1.37 -5.74 -7.07
CA ALA A 35 -1.66 -7.06 -6.50
C ALA A 35 -0.62 -8.11 -6.92
N LYS A 36 -0.23 -8.10 -8.20
CA LYS A 36 0.80 -9.00 -8.74
C LYS A 36 2.17 -8.72 -8.11
N ASN A 37 2.57 -7.46 -7.98
CA ASN A 37 3.86 -7.06 -7.42
C ASN A 37 3.93 -7.25 -5.90
N ALA A 38 2.82 -7.00 -5.19
CA ALA A 38 2.73 -7.22 -3.76
C ALA A 38 2.59 -8.70 -3.39
N GLY A 39 2.20 -9.56 -4.34
CA GLY A 39 1.93 -10.97 -4.11
C GLY A 39 0.70 -11.21 -3.24
N LEU A 40 -0.29 -10.31 -3.34
CA LEU A 40 -1.49 -10.32 -2.50
C LEU A 40 -2.76 -10.46 -3.35
N PRO A 41 -3.82 -11.06 -2.81
CA PRO A 41 -5.11 -11.11 -3.49
C PRO A 41 -5.63 -9.71 -3.82
N ARG A 42 -6.31 -9.56 -4.96
CA ARG A 42 -6.91 -8.26 -5.36
C ARG A 42 -7.85 -7.72 -4.30
N THR A 43 -8.64 -8.57 -3.65
CA THR A 43 -9.55 -8.19 -2.56
C THR A 43 -8.81 -7.55 -1.39
N THR A 44 -7.68 -8.14 -0.99
CA THR A 44 -6.81 -7.59 0.05
C THR A 44 -6.20 -6.26 -0.38
N VAL A 45 -5.79 -6.14 -1.64
CA VAL A 45 -5.23 -4.90 -2.18
C VAL A 45 -6.28 -3.79 -2.20
N TYR A 46 -7.52 -4.06 -2.63
CA TYR A 46 -8.61 -3.09 -2.55
C TYR A 46 -8.87 -2.62 -1.12
N HIS A 47 -8.99 -3.55 -0.16
CA HIS A 47 -9.17 -3.19 1.24
C HIS A 47 -8.04 -2.33 1.80
N ILE A 48 -6.79 -2.61 1.42
CA ILE A 48 -5.64 -1.85 1.87
C ILE A 48 -5.60 -0.48 1.18
N LEU A 49 -5.89 -0.41 -0.12
CA LEU A 49 -5.99 0.84 -0.86
C LEU A 49 -7.07 1.74 -0.26
N ASP A 50 -8.25 1.22 0.03
CA ASP A 50 -9.33 1.96 0.68
C ASP A 50 -8.87 2.53 2.03
N LYS A 51 -8.20 1.72 2.86
CA LYS A 51 -7.65 2.21 4.14
C LYS A 51 -6.60 3.30 3.97
N LEU A 52 -5.75 3.19 2.94
CA LEU A 52 -4.72 4.18 2.66
C LEU A 52 -5.34 5.46 2.08
N LEU A 53 -6.42 5.35 1.30
CA LEU A 53 -7.25 6.46 0.83
C LEU A 53 -7.94 7.18 1.99
N ASP A 54 -8.55 6.44 2.93
CA ASP A 54 -9.15 6.99 4.14
C ASP A 54 -8.12 7.76 4.98
N LYS A 55 -6.87 7.26 5.01
CA LYS A 55 -5.73 7.94 5.67
C LYS A 55 -5.16 9.10 4.85
N SER A 56 -5.72 9.41 3.68
CA SER A 56 -5.22 10.44 2.75
C SER A 56 -3.76 10.24 2.33
N LEU A 57 -3.29 8.99 2.32
CA LEU A 57 -1.92 8.61 1.94
C LEU A 57 -1.80 8.32 0.45
N VAL A 58 -2.91 7.98 -0.22
CA VAL A 58 -3.01 7.79 -1.67
C VAL A 58 -4.25 8.50 -2.18
N GLY A 59 -4.15 8.99 -3.41
CA GLY A 59 -5.24 9.64 -4.14
C GLY A 59 -5.20 9.21 -5.61
N PHE A 60 -6.32 9.44 -6.29
CA PHE A 60 -6.49 9.18 -7.73
C PHE A 60 -6.08 10.40 -8.55
#